data_AF-A0A3D3FSQ3-F1
#
_entry.id   AF-A0A3D3FSQ3-F1
#
_cell.length_a   1.000
_cell.length_b   1.000
_cell.length_c   1.000
_cell.angle_alpha   90.00
_cell.angle_beta   90.00
_cell.angle_gamma   90.00
#
_symmetry.space_group_name_H-M   'P 1'
#
loop_
_entity.id
_entity.type
_entity.pdbx_description
1 polymer ?
#
loop_
_entity_poly.entity_id
_entity_poly.type
_entity_poly.pdbx_seq_one_letter_code
_entity_poly.pdbx_strand_id
1 'polypeptide(L)'
;MPERKKFFLKVLKAELEDCLEDVEDLSILYARRRKGEEITEYVYRENEALLSREISGLKTVIASIDDIALERYGSVGALAAGVDDMIQKKVVEYEDPEAVYGIAKRKLLKVLRYVDGH
;
A
#
# COMPACT_ATOMS: atom_id res chain seq x y z
N MET A 1 -12.53 -15.76 -15.81
CA MET A 1 -11.78 -14.65 -16.47
C MET A 1 -10.41 -14.47 -15.83
N PRO A 2 -9.42 -15.31 -16.17
CA PRO A 2 -8.07 -15.22 -15.62
C PRO A 2 -7.37 -13.89 -15.97
N GLU A 3 -7.63 -13.36 -17.17
CA GLU A 3 -7.02 -12.11 -17.65
C GLU A 3 -7.46 -10.89 -16.82
N ARG A 4 -8.75 -10.77 -16.49
CA ARG A 4 -9.24 -9.68 -15.62
C ARG A 4 -8.63 -9.73 -14.22
N LYS A 5 -8.43 -10.93 -13.66
CA LYS A 5 -7.76 -11.10 -12.36
C LYS A 5 -6.28 -10.70 -12.41
N LYS A 6 -5.56 -11.10 -13.47
CA LYS A 6 -4.17 -10.67 -13.72
C LYS A 6 -4.09 -9.15 -13.89
N PHE A 7 -5.00 -8.58 -14.66
CA PHE A 7 -5.08 -7.15 -14.89
C PHE A 7 -5.35 -6.39 -13.59
N PHE A 8 -6.30 -6.86 -12.77
CA PHE A 8 -6.58 -6.31 -11.45
C PHE A 8 -5.33 -6.25 -10.55
N LEU A 9 -4.61 -7.36 -10.39
CA LEU A 9 -3.38 -7.36 -9.56
C LEU A 9 -2.30 -6.46 -10.14
N LYS A 10 -2.13 -6.44 -11.47
CA LYS A 10 -1.15 -5.58 -12.12
C LYS A 10 -1.42 -4.10 -11.86
N VAL A 11 -2.68 -3.67 -12.04
CA VAL A 11 -3.08 -2.27 -11.82
C VAL A 11 -3.02 -1.92 -10.33
N LEU A 12 -3.43 -2.83 -9.45
CA LEU A 12 -3.33 -2.63 -8.00
C LEU A 12 -1.88 -2.47 -7.55
N LYS A 13 -0.98 -3.31 -8.05
CA LYS A 13 0.45 -3.22 -7.74
C LYS A 13 1.01 -1.86 -8.14
N ALA A 14 0.77 -1.43 -9.38
CA ALA A 14 1.21 -0.12 -9.86
C ALA A 14 0.67 1.03 -8.98
N GLU A 15 -0.62 1.01 -8.65
CA GLU A 15 -1.22 2.03 -7.79
C GLU A 15 -0.65 2.07 -6.36
N LEU A 16 -0.17 0.94 -5.85
CA LEU A 16 0.50 0.86 -4.54
C LEU A 16 1.96 1.30 -4.63
N GLU A 17 2.66 0.96 -5.72
CA GLU A 17 4.02 1.44 -6.02
C GLU A 17 4.03 2.96 -6.16
N ASP A 18 3.06 3.56 -6.86
CA ASP A 18 2.89 5.02 -6.94
C ASP A 18 2.69 5.64 -5.55
N CYS A 19 1.89 5.00 -4.68
CA CYS A 19 1.70 5.51 -3.31
C CYS A 19 2.96 5.37 -2.45
N LEU A 20 3.75 4.32 -2.67
CA LEU A 20 5.01 4.13 -1.98
C LEU A 20 5.97 5.26 -2.33
N GLU A 21 6.04 5.64 -3.61
CA GLU A 21 6.82 6.80 -4.08
C GLU A 21 6.36 8.10 -3.40
N ASP A 22 5.04 8.35 -3.32
CA ASP A 22 4.49 9.52 -2.63
C ASP A 22 4.93 9.60 -1.14
N VAL A 23 4.95 8.46 -0.44
CA VAL A 23 5.36 8.40 0.99
C VAL A 23 6.87 8.56 1.14
N GLU A 24 7.66 7.99 0.21
CA GLU A 24 9.11 8.19 0.16
C GLU A 24 9.46 9.67 -0.11
N ASP A 25 8.74 10.33 -1.02
CA ASP A 25 8.88 11.77 -1.28
C ASP A 25 8.54 12.63 -0.06
N LEU A 26 7.52 12.25 0.72
CA LEU A 26 7.17 12.92 1.97
C LEU A 26 8.30 12.80 3.00
N SER A 27 8.95 11.63 3.10
CA SER A 27 10.12 11.44 3.97
C SER A 27 11.29 12.36 3.55
N ILE A 28 11.56 12.46 2.24
CA ILE A 28 12.56 13.36 1.68
C ILE A 28 12.22 14.83 1.99
N LEU A 29 10.95 15.22 1.89
CA LEU A 29 10.48 16.56 2.23
C LEU A 29 10.76 16.88 3.71
N TYR A 30 10.43 15.98 4.64
CA TYR A 30 10.70 16.19 6.06
C TYR A 30 12.20 16.36 6.36
N ALA A 31 13.05 15.57 5.70
CA ALA A 31 14.50 15.72 5.82
C ALA A 31 14.99 17.11 5.33
N ARG A 32 14.44 17.61 4.21
CA ARG A 32 14.73 18.96 3.69
C ARG A 32 14.27 20.06 4.65
N ARG A 33 13.04 19.97 5.16
CA ARG A 33 12.47 20.94 6.12
C ARG A 33 13.26 20.97 7.42
N ARG A 34 13.74 19.81 7.90
CA ARG A 34 14.62 19.74 9.07
C ARG A 34 15.95 20.45 8.84
N LYS A 35 16.56 20.25 7.66
CA LYS A 35 17.81 20.92 7.27
C LYS A 35 17.63 22.44 7.10
N GLY A 36 16.45 22.88 6.66
CA GLY A 36 16.07 24.29 6.58
C GLY A 36 15.60 24.91 7.89
N GLU A 37 15.68 24.19 9.02
CA GLU A 37 15.23 24.63 10.34
C GLU A 37 13.74 25.01 10.43
N GLU A 38 12.92 24.59 9.45
CA GLU A 38 11.47 24.81 9.44
C GLU A 38 10.73 23.94 10.47
N ILE A 39 11.36 22.83 10.86
CA ILE A 39 10.86 21.89 11.87
C ILE A 39 11.99 21.54 12.84
N THR A 40 11.62 21.21 14.07
CA THR A 40 12.56 20.78 15.10
C THR A 40 13.05 19.35 14.85
N GLU A 41 14.17 18.97 15.48
CA GLU A 41 14.65 17.58 15.48
C GLU A 41 13.59 16.61 16.00
N TYR A 42 12.86 17.01 17.05
CA TYR A 42 11.81 16.19 17.64
C TYR A 42 10.71 15.86 16.62
N VAL A 43 10.18 16.88 15.93
CA VAL A 43 9.15 16.70 14.90
C VAL A 43 9.68 15.85 13.75
N TYR A 44 10.93 16.06 13.33
CA TYR A 44 11.54 15.26 12.28
C TYR A 44 11.63 13.78 12.67
N ARG A 45 12.13 13.46 13.86
CA ARG A 45 12.31 12.07 14.33
C ARG A 45 10.99 11.32 14.48
N GLU A 46 9.96 11.99 14.99
CA GLU A 46 8.64 11.39 15.13
C GLU A 46 8.04 11.03 13.76
N ASN A 47 8.13 11.95 12.79
CA ASN A 47 7.63 11.70 11.43
C ASN A 47 8.47 10.67 10.69
N GLU A 48 9.79 10.71 10.80
CA GLU A 48 10.69 9.77 10.12
C GLU A 48 10.48 8.33 10.62
N ALA A 49 10.32 8.14 11.93
CA ALA A 49 10.02 6.84 12.51
C ALA A 49 8.67 6.28 12.00
N LEU A 50 7.63 7.12 11.93
CA LEU A 50 6.33 6.72 11.41
C LEU A 50 6.39 6.37 9.91
N LEU A 51 6.93 7.27 9.09
CA LEU A 51 7.03 7.10 7.64
C LEU A 51 7.88 5.88 7.28
N SER A 52 8.98 5.64 7.99
CA SER A 52 9.80 4.45 7.77
C SER A 52 9.01 3.15 7.96
N ARG A 53 8.11 3.11 8.95
CA ARG A 53 7.24 1.94 9.17
C ARG A 53 6.19 1.82 8.08
N GLU A 54 5.58 2.92 7.67
CA GLU A 54 4.59 2.93 6.57
C GLU A 54 5.20 2.45 5.25
N ILE A 55 6.40 2.93 4.91
CA ILE A 55 7.17 2.50 3.72
C ILE A 55 7.46 1.00 3.77
N SER A 56 7.89 0.50 4.92
CA SER A 56 8.18 -0.94 5.11
C SER A 56 6.92 -1.80 4.98
N GLY A 57 5.81 -1.37 5.60
CA GLY A 57 4.52 -2.06 5.51
C GLY A 57 4.00 -2.10 4.08
N LEU A 58 4.05 -0.98 3.35
CA LEU A 58 3.65 -0.91 1.94
C LEU A 58 4.51 -1.81 1.04
N LYS A 59 5.85 -1.82 1.22
CA LYS A 59 6.75 -2.73 0.50
C LYS A 59 6.39 -4.19 0.73
N THR A 60 6.07 -4.55 1.96
CA THR A 60 5.65 -5.91 2.33
C THR A 60 4.33 -6.29 1.68
N VAL A 61 3.35 -5.39 1.65
CA VAL A 61 2.07 -5.58 0.96
C VAL A 61 2.29 -5.79 -0.55
N ILE A 62 3.08 -4.93 -1.18
CA ILE A 62 3.39 -4.99 -2.62
C ILE A 62 4.04 -6.34 -2.97
N ALA A 63 5.04 -6.77 -2.21
CA ALA A 63 5.68 -8.07 -2.43
C ALA A 63 4.69 -9.24 -2.29
N SER A 64 3.75 -9.14 -1.35
CA SER A 64 2.75 -10.19 -1.10
C SER A 64 1.73 -10.34 -2.23
N ILE A 65 1.55 -9.31 -3.06
CA ILE A 65 0.67 -9.39 -4.24
C ILE A 65 1.26 -10.34 -5.30
N ASP A 66 2.58 -10.41 -5.41
CA ASP A 66 3.25 -11.29 -6.38
C ASP A 66 3.05 -12.78 -6.07
N ASP A 67 2.81 -13.13 -4.81
CA ASP A 67 2.64 -14.51 -4.33
C ASP A 67 1.19 -15.03 -4.44
N ILE A 68 0.25 -14.22 -4.97
CA ILE A 68 -1.17 -14.59 -4.99
C ILE A 68 -1.46 -15.61 -6.08
N ALA A 69 -1.89 -16.81 -5.65
CA ALA A 69 -2.40 -17.86 -6.54
C ALA A 69 -3.82 -17.51 -7.04
N LEU A 70 -3.92 -17.01 -8.28
CA LEU A 70 -5.17 -16.57 -8.90
C LEU A 70 -6.24 -17.66 -8.98
N GLU A 71 -5.84 -18.92 -9.08
CA GLU A 71 -6.69 -20.10 -9.21
C GLU A 71 -7.60 -20.29 -8.00
N ARG A 72 -7.22 -19.75 -6.84
CA ARG A 72 -8.00 -19.81 -5.59
C ARG A 72 -9.26 -18.95 -5.60
N TYR A 73 -9.42 -18.05 -6.58
CA TYR A 73 -10.48 -17.04 -6.59
C TYR A 73 -11.40 -17.16 -7.81
N GLY A 74 -12.71 -17.25 -7.57
CA GLY A 74 -13.70 -17.41 -8.64
C GLY A 74 -13.97 -16.16 -9.47
N SER A 75 -13.74 -14.97 -8.90
CA SER A 75 -14.03 -13.67 -9.52
C SER A 75 -13.01 -12.61 -9.10
N VAL A 76 -13.05 -11.43 -9.76
CA VAL A 76 -12.25 -10.26 -9.36
C VAL A 76 -12.67 -9.77 -7.98
N GLY A 77 -13.97 -9.72 -7.67
CA GLY A 77 -14.45 -9.37 -6.33
C GLY A 77 -13.97 -10.32 -5.24
N ALA A 78 -13.97 -11.64 -5.49
CA ALA A 78 -13.43 -12.63 -4.55
C ALA A 78 -11.91 -12.47 -4.34
N LEU A 79 -11.18 -12.16 -5.42
CA LEU A 79 -9.76 -11.83 -5.36
C LEU A 79 -9.51 -10.56 -4.54
N ALA A 80 -10.27 -9.50 -4.80
CA ALA A 80 -10.17 -8.24 -4.07
C ALA A 80 -10.43 -8.41 -2.57
N ALA A 81 -11.46 -9.17 -2.18
CA ALA A 81 -11.70 -9.51 -0.78
C ALA A 81 -10.52 -10.29 -0.16
N GLY A 82 -9.97 -11.26 -0.90
CA GLY A 82 -8.80 -12.02 -0.45
C GLY A 82 -7.54 -11.16 -0.28
N VAL A 83 -7.34 -10.15 -1.14
CA VAL A 83 -6.26 -9.17 -1.00
C VAL A 83 -6.50 -8.27 0.22
N ASP A 84 -7.72 -7.77 0.42
CA ASP A 84 -8.05 -6.93 1.59
C ASP A 84 -7.77 -7.66 2.90
N ASP A 85 -8.22 -8.92 3.01
CA ASP A 85 -7.95 -9.79 4.17
C ASP A 85 -6.46 -10.02 4.40
N MET A 86 -5.70 -10.23 3.32
CA MET A 86 -4.25 -10.46 3.37
C MET A 86 -3.51 -9.21 3.86
N ILE A 87 -3.88 -8.01 3.38
CA ILE A 87 -3.33 -6.74 3.86
C ILE A 87 -3.66 -6.55 5.33
N GLN A 88 -4.94 -6.73 5.71
CA GLN A 88 -5.37 -6.53 7.09
C GLN A 88 -4.63 -7.45 8.06
N LYS A 89 -4.45 -8.73 7.71
CA LYS A 89 -3.69 -9.69 8.52
C LYS A 89 -2.25 -9.26 8.70
N LYS A 90 -1.58 -8.80 7.64
CA LYS A 90 -0.19 -8.33 7.73
C LYS A 90 -0.04 -7.11 8.60
N VAL A 91 -0.93 -6.12 8.45
CA VAL A 91 -0.88 -4.91 9.27
C VAL A 91 -1.04 -5.25 10.75
N VAL A 92 -1.91 -6.21 11.09
CA VAL A 92 -2.04 -6.70 12.47
C VAL A 92 -0.81 -7.51 12.92
N GLU A 93 -0.30 -8.41 12.09
CA GLU A 93 0.84 -9.29 12.42
C GLU A 93 2.14 -8.53 12.65
N TYR A 94 2.42 -7.52 11.83
CA TYR A 94 3.62 -6.68 11.93
C TYR A 94 3.40 -5.43 12.80
N GLU A 95 2.22 -5.29 13.39
CA GLU A 95 1.79 -4.11 14.16
C GLU A 95 2.02 -2.80 13.38
N ASP A 96 1.86 -2.85 12.06
CA ASP A 96 2.11 -1.71 11.17
C ASP A 96 1.14 -0.56 11.48
N PRO A 97 1.52 0.69 11.15
CA PRO A 97 0.62 1.83 11.25
C PRO A 97 -0.69 1.59 10.48
N GLU A 98 -1.83 1.99 11.05
CA GLU A 98 -3.15 1.85 10.42
C GLU A 98 -3.22 2.49 9.03
N ALA A 99 -2.41 3.54 8.81
CA ALA A 99 -2.27 4.20 7.52
C ALA A 99 -1.90 3.23 6.39
N VAL A 100 -1.11 2.18 6.64
CA VAL A 100 -0.76 1.16 5.64
C VAL A 100 -2.01 0.47 5.11
N TYR A 101 -2.88 -0.02 6.00
CA TYR A 101 -4.16 -0.61 5.61
C TYR A 101 -5.06 0.41 4.92
N GLY A 102 -5.17 1.62 5.48
CA GLY A 102 -6.01 2.68 4.95
C GLY A 102 -5.63 3.09 3.52
N ILE A 103 -4.34 3.25 3.23
CA ILE A 103 -3.82 3.56 1.89
C ILE A 103 -4.12 2.40 0.94
N ALA A 104 -3.74 1.18 1.32
CA ALA A 104 -3.88 0.03 0.44
C ALA A 104 -5.34 -0.30 0.13
N LYS A 105 -6.25 -0.21 1.12
CA LYS A 105 -7.69 -0.41 0.94
C LYS A 105 -8.30 0.60 -0.02
N ARG A 106 -7.94 1.88 0.09
CA ARG A 106 -8.44 2.90 -0.85
C ARG A 106 -8.05 2.60 -2.29
N LYS A 107 -6.81 2.15 -2.50
CA LYS A 107 -6.27 1.79 -3.82
C LYS A 107 -6.93 0.53 -4.37
N LEU A 108 -7.09 -0.49 -3.54
CA LEU A 108 -7.85 -1.71 -3.86
C LEU A 108 -9.26 -1.39 -4.33
N LEU A 109 -10.01 -0.56 -3.59
CA LEU A 109 -11.37 -0.18 -3.95
C LEU A 109 -11.43 0.66 -5.23
N LYS A 110 -10.43 1.53 -5.47
CA LYS A 110 -10.30 2.30 -6.73
C LYS A 110 -10.12 1.35 -7.92
N VAL A 111 -9.18 0.41 -7.82
CA VAL A 111 -8.87 -0.52 -8.90
C VAL A 111 -10.03 -1.50 -9.13
N LEU A 112 -10.69 -1.98 -8.07
CA LEU A 112 -11.86 -2.83 -8.20
C LEU A 112 -12.97 -2.13 -8.99
N ARG A 113 -13.30 -0.87 -8.65
CA ARG A 113 -14.28 -0.07 -9.40
C ARG A 113 -13.88 0.14 -10.86
N TYR A 114 -12.60 0.39 -11.12
CA TYR A 114 -12.09 0.57 -12.47
C TYR A 114 -12.25 -0.71 -13.32
N VAL A 115 -11.87 -1.87 -12.76
CA VAL A 115 -11.93 -3.16 -13.43
C VAL A 115 -13.36 -3.69 -13.58
N ASP A 116 -14.26 -3.42 -12.62
CA ASP A 116 -15.67 -3.83 -12.69
C ASP A 116 -16.51 -2.93 -13.61
N GLY A 117 -16.14 -1.66 -13.76
CA GLY A 117 -16.79 -0.71 -14.67
C GLY A 117 -16.40 -0.85 -16.15
N HIS A 118 -15.49 -1.77 -16.47
CA HIS A 118 -15.04 -2.15 -17.82
C HIS A 118 -15.21 -3.66 -18.03
#